data_AF-A0A2D8X3M0-F1
#
_entry.id   AF-A0A2D8X3M0-F1
#
_cell.length_a   1.000
_cell.length_b   1.000
_cell.length_c   1.000
_cell.angle_alpha   90.00
_cell.angle_beta   90.00
_cell.angle_gamma   90.00
#
_symmetry.space_group_name_H-M   'P 1'
#
loop_
_entity.id
_entity.type
_entity.pdbx_description
1 polymer ?
#
loop_
_entity_poly.entity_id
_entity_poly.type
_entity_poly.pdbx_seq_one_letter_code
_entity_poly.pdbx_strand_id
1 'polypeptide(L)'
;MTPTLAAAFAEEFNDELQRQVSGNEAAVTADAQRLEQIQAELSNLEQNLLAGRVSDTLARLIEEREAEKRRLKTRQEGNASPAPTIKPIGADELKSLFEAKVANLHNALEDSDVRLAAISVVQALITRIAIYRNRGVQAALSR
;
A
#
# COMPACT_ATOMS: atom_id res chain seq x y z
N MET A 1 -16.79 3.11 18.52
CA MET A 1 -15.55 3.91 18.47
C MET A 1 -15.77 5.22 19.23
N THR A 2 -14.83 5.67 20.05
CA THR A 2 -14.94 7.00 20.71
C THR A 2 -14.59 8.11 19.72
N PRO A 3 -15.17 9.32 19.84
CA PRO A 3 -14.88 10.43 18.92
C PRO A 3 -13.39 10.81 18.86
N THR A 4 -12.70 10.75 20.01
CA THR A 4 -11.26 11.06 20.10
C THR A 4 -10.39 10.03 19.36
N LEU A 5 -10.72 8.74 19.45
CA LEU A 5 -9.99 7.68 18.73
C LEU A 5 -10.25 7.76 17.22
N ALA A 6 -11.46 8.12 16.83
CA ALA A 6 -11.84 8.32 15.43
C ALA A 6 -11.02 9.45 14.78
N ALA A 7 -10.88 10.57 15.48
CA ALA A 7 -10.09 11.70 15.01
C ALA A 7 -8.60 11.35 14.85
N ALA A 8 -8.00 10.73 15.88
CA ALA A 8 -6.60 10.34 15.84
C ALA A 8 -6.30 9.33 14.72
N PHE A 9 -7.17 8.34 14.52
CA PHE A 9 -7.00 7.38 13.42
C PHE A 9 -7.15 8.05 12.05
N ALA A 10 -8.14 8.93 11.88
CA ALA A 10 -8.34 9.63 10.61
C ALA A 10 -7.13 10.48 10.24
N GLU A 11 -6.53 11.17 11.22
CA GLU A 11 -5.30 11.94 11.04
C GLU A 11 -4.13 11.05 10.60
N GLU A 12 -3.80 10.01 11.38
CA GLU A 12 -2.68 9.11 11.07
C GLU A 12 -2.87 8.37 9.73
N PHE A 13 -4.11 7.97 9.42
CA PHE A 13 -4.44 7.31 8.15
C PHE A 13 -4.25 8.25 6.95
N ASN A 14 -4.70 9.50 7.07
CA ASN A 14 -4.53 10.49 6.00
C ASN A 14 -3.04 10.84 5.80
N ASP A 15 -2.28 10.97 6.88
CA ASP A 15 -0.83 11.20 6.83
C ASP A 15 -0.08 10.04 6.16
N GLU A 16 -0.43 8.80 6.51
CA GLU A 16 0.14 7.60 5.90
C GLU A 16 -0.20 7.51 4.40
N LEU A 17 -1.45 7.79 4.03
CA LEU A 17 -1.86 7.83 2.63
C LEU A 17 -1.05 8.86 1.84
N GLN A 18 -0.88 10.06 2.40
CA GLN A 18 -0.09 11.11 1.78
C GLN A 18 1.38 10.70 1.61
N ARG A 19 1.97 10.07 2.64
CA ARG A 19 3.34 9.54 2.57
C ARG A 19 3.50 8.51 1.46
N GLN A 20 2.53 7.61 1.29
CA GLN A 20 2.57 6.59 0.24
C GLN A 20 2.48 7.19 -1.15
N VAL A 21 1.60 8.18 -1.37
CA VAL A 21 1.51 8.87 -2.66
C VAL A 21 2.77 9.65 -2.97
N SER A 22 3.32 10.42 -2.03
CA SER A 22 4.57 11.13 -2.24
C SER A 22 5.76 10.20 -2.51
N GLY A 23 5.83 9.05 -1.83
CA GLY A 23 6.83 8.03 -2.10
C GLY A 23 6.72 7.43 -3.50
N ASN A 24 5.49 7.19 -3.97
CA ASN A 24 5.24 6.68 -5.31
C ASN A 24 5.57 7.71 -6.40
N GLU A 25 5.19 8.97 -6.22
CA GLU A 25 5.54 10.07 -7.15
C GLU A 25 7.06 10.28 -7.28
N ALA A 26 7.79 10.19 -6.17
CA ALA A 26 9.25 10.28 -6.17
C ALA A 26 9.87 9.10 -6.93
N ALA A 27 9.36 7.88 -6.75
CA ALA A 27 9.82 6.69 -7.47
C ALA A 27 9.54 6.79 -8.98
N VAL A 28 8.34 7.25 -9.38
CA VAL A 28 7.99 7.46 -10.79
C VAL A 28 8.91 8.49 -11.44
N THR A 29 9.21 9.57 -10.74
CA THR A 29 10.12 10.63 -11.22
C THR A 29 11.55 10.09 -11.38
N ALA A 30 12.05 9.32 -10.40
CA ALA A 30 13.37 8.72 -10.46
C ALA A 30 13.50 7.71 -11.62
N ASP A 31 12.48 6.87 -11.84
CA ASP A 31 12.44 5.93 -12.96
C ASP A 31 12.42 6.66 -14.32
N ALA A 32 11.71 7.78 -14.42
CA ALA A 32 11.69 8.62 -15.63
C ALA A 32 13.06 9.24 -15.93
N GLN A 33 13.72 9.80 -14.91
CA GLN A 33 15.08 10.35 -15.04
C GLN A 33 16.10 9.27 -15.45
N ARG A 34 15.99 8.07 -14.88
CA ARG A 34 16.89 6.96 -15.23
C ARG A 34 16.68 6.49 -16.67
N LEU A 35 15.44 6.48 -17.16
CA LEU A 35 15.15 6.16 -18.56
C LEU A 35 15.78 7.17 -19.53
N GLU A 36 15.67 8.47 -19.22
CA GLU A 36 16.31 9.52 -20.02
C GLU A 36 17.83 9.32 -20.06
N GLN A 37 18.45 9.04 -18.92
CA GLN A 37 19.88 8.76 -18.83
C GLN A 37 20.28 7.53 -19.68
N ILE A 38 19.54 6.42 -19.58
CA ILE A 38 19.83 5.20 -20.36
C ILE A 38 19.67 5.47 -21.86
N GLN A 39 18.71 6.30 -22.29
CA GLN A 39 18.56 6.69 -23.69
C GLN A 39 19.75 7.51 -24.19
N ALA A 40 20.28 8.43 -23.37
CA ALA A 40 21.49 9.17 -23.71
C ALA A 40 22.72 8.24 -23.77
N GLU A 41 22.86 7.31 -22.82
CA GLU A 41 23.94 6.32 -22.79
C GLU A 41 23.89 5.42 -24.05
N LEU A 42 22.72 4.91 -24.43
CA LEU A 42 22.54 4.10 -25.63
C LEU A 42 22.89 4.86 -26.91
N SER A 43 22.41 6.10 -27.05
CA SER A 43 22.74 6.95 -28.21
C SER A 43 24.27 7.14 -28.35
N ASN A 44 24.96 7.38 -27.23
CA ASN A 44 26.43 7.50 -27.23
C ASN A 44 27.14 6.18 -27.57
N LEU A 45 26.64 5.05 -27.07
CA LEU A 45 27.21 3.73 -27.38
C LEU A 45 27.01 3.36 -28.85
N GLU A 46 25.85 3.67 -29.42
CA GLU A 46 25.53 3.47 -30.84
C GLU A 46 26.40 4.33 -31.76
N GLN A 47 26.65 5.59 -31.41
CA GLN A 47 27.57 6.45 -32.16
C GLN A 47 29.00 5.89 -32.16
N ASN A 48 29.47 5.35 -31.03
CA ASN A 48 30.77 4.70 -30.96
C ASN A 48 30.84 3.43 -31.80
N LEU A 49 29.74 2.67 -31.88
CA LEU A 49 29.62 1.51 -32.76
C LEU A 49 29.73 1.92 -34.24
N LEU A 50 29.00 2.96 -34.65
CA LEU A 50 29.00 3.49 -36.02
C LEU A 50 30.35 4.12 -36.43
N ALA A 51 31.11 4.65 -35.46
CA ALA A 51 32.48 5.11 -35.67
C ALA A 51 33.50 3.97 -35.86
N GLY A 52 33.05 2.71 -35.94
CA GLY A 52 33.89 1.54 -36.17
C GLY A 52 34.64 1.05 -34.92
N ARG A 53 34.28 1.54 -33.72
CA ARG A 53 34.90 1.11 -32.44
C ARG A 53 34.15 -0.06 -31.82
N VAL A 54 33.80 -1.05 -32.64
CA VAL A 54 33.08 -2.24 -32.16
C VAL A 54 34.04 -3.09 -31.35
N SER A 55 33.73 -3.23 -30.05
CA SER A 55 34.35 -4.21 -29.17
C SER A 55 33.28 -5.05 -28.51
N ASP A 56 33.60 -6.29 -28.15
CA ASP A 56 32.69 -7.18 -27.43
C ASP A 56 32.18 -6.54 -26.12
N THR A 57 33.00 -5.70 -25.50
CA THR A 57 32.64 -4.90 -24.32
C THR A 57 31.54 -3.89 -24.65
N LEU A 58 31.62 -3.19 -25.79
CA LEU A 58 30.61 -2.21 -26.20
C LEU A 58 29.27 -2.89 -26.51
N ALA A 59 29.30 -4.05 -27.17
CA ALA A 59 28.10 -4.83 -27.45
C ALA A 59 27.40 -5.28 -26.16
N ARG A 60 28.17 -5.74 -25.16
CA ARG A 60 27.63 -6.12 -23.84
C ARG A 60 27.01 -4.94 -23.10
N LEU A 61 27.64 -3.77 -23.13
CA LEU A 61 27.10 -2.55 -22.51
C LEU A 61 25.77 -2.13 -23.13
N ILE A 62 25.65 -2.22 -24.46
CA ILE A 62 24.38 -1.94 -25.17
C ILE A 62 23.30 -2.92 -24.71
N GLU A 63 23.60 -4.21 -24.64
CA GLU A 63 22.64 -5.23 -24.20
C GLU A 63 22.19 -5.02 -22.75
N GLU A 64 23.11 -4.70 -21.85
CA GLU A 64 22.80 -4.36 -20.45
C GLU A 64 21.88 -3.14 -20.34
N ARG A 65 22.17 -2.08 -21.11
CA ARG A 65 21.35 -0.86 -21.11
C ARG A 65 19.97 -1.07 -21.71
N GLU A 66 19.85 -1.83 -22.79
CA GLU A 66 18.55 -2.21 -23.36
C GLU A 66 17.75 -3.11 -22.41
N ALA A 67 18.41 -4.02 -21.69
CA ALA A 67 17.74 -4.82 -20.65
C ALA A 67 17.22 -3.96 -19.50
N GLU A 68 18.00 -2.98 -19.04
CA GLU A 68 17.61 -2.03 -18.00
C GLU A 68 16.43 -1.14 -18.45
N LYS A 69 16.50 -0.60 -19.66
CA LYS A 69 15.41 0.17 -20.30
C LYS A 69 14.11 -0.62 -20.37
N ARG A 70 14.16 -1.90 -20.78
CA ARG A 70 12.97 -2.78 -20.82
C ARG A 70 12.38 -2.95 -19.43
N ARG A 71 13.20 -3.21 -18.40
CA ARG A 71 12.73 -3.37 -17.02
C ARG A 71 12.05 -2.10 -16.49
N LEU A 72 12.62 -0.93 -16.75
CA LEU A 72 12.04 0.35 -16.33
C LEU A 72 10.73 0.67 -17.07
N LYS A 73 10.65 0.38 -18.37
CA LYS A 73 9.40 0.54 -19.13
C LYS A 73 8.29 -0.35 -18.60
N THR A 74 8.56 -1.63 -18.34
CA THR A 74 7.56 -2.54 -17.75
C THR A 74 7.10 -2.06 -16.38
N ARG A 75 8.00 -1.47 -15.57
CA ARG A 75 7.65 -0.90 -14.27
C ARG A 75 6.76 0.36 -14.41
N GLN A 76 7.07 1.24 -15.35
CA GLN A 76 6.23 2.41 -15.65
C GLN A 76 4.85 2.01 -16.18
N GLU A 77 4.77 1.00 -17.05
CA GLU A 77 3.51 0.46 -17.56
C GLU A 77 2.67 -0.17 -16.43
N GLY A 78 3.30 -0.89 -15.50
CA GLY A 78 2.65 -1.42 -14.30
C GLY A 78 2.18 -0.34 -13.31
N ASN A 79 2.87 0.80 -13.29
CA ASN A 79 2.55 1.96 -12.45
C ASN A 79 1.68 3.02 -13.16
N ALA A 80 1.26 2.78 -14.41
CA ALA A 80 0.48 3.73 -15.21
C ALA A 80 -0.97 3.93 -14.74
N SER A 81 -1.36 3.32 -13.60
CA SER A 81 -2.62 3.67 -12.95
C SER A 81 -2.58 5.16 -12.54
N PRO A 82 -3.63 5.94 -12.85
CA PRO A 82 -3.68 7.34 -12.44
C PRO A 82 -3.44 7.42 -10.94
N ALA A 83 -2.55 8.33 -10.53
CA ALA A 83 -2.25 8.57 -9.12
C ALA A 83 -3.59 8.66 -8.37
N PRO A 84 -3.81 7.83 -7.34
CA PRO A 84 -5.10 7.81 -6.67
C PRO A 84 -5.36 9.20 -6.10
N THR A 85 -6.45 9.83 -6.54
CA THR A 85 -6.92 11.07 -5.92
C THR A 85 -7.29 10.74 -4.47
N ILE A 86 -6.38 11.04 -3.53
CA ILE A 86 -6.64 10.82 -2.12
C ILE A 86 -7.72 11.81 -1.69
N LYS A 87 -8.92 11.30 -1.41
CA LYS A 87 -9.91 12.03 -0.65
C LYS A 87 -9.66 11.74 0.84
N PRO A 88 -9.30 12.73 1.65
CA PRO A 88 -9.11 12.52 3.08
C PRO A 88 -10.43 12.03 3.71
N ILE A 89 -10.33 11.04 4.59
CA ILE A 89 -11.48 10.51 5.33
C ILE A 89 -11.62 11.31 6.62
N GLY A 90 -12.85 11.79 6.89
CA GLY A 90 -13.19 12.44 8.15
C GLY A 90 -13.56 11.45 9.26
N ALA A 91 -13.52 11.90 10.51
CA ALA A 91 -13.82 11.06 11.69
C ALA A 91 -15.23 10.44 11.65
N ASP A 92 -16.23 11.17 11.16
CA ASP A 92 -17.62 10.68 11.05
C ASP A 92 -17.79 9.62 9.95
N GLU A 93 -17.10 9.81 8.82
CA GLU A 93 -17.06 8.85 7.71
C GLU A 93 -16.34 7.57 8.14
N LEU A 94 -15.22 7.69 8.87
CA LEU A 94 -14.51 6.57 9.47
C LEU A 94 -15.39 5.80 10.46
N LYS A 95 -16.12 6.50 11.33
CA LYS A 95 -17.04 5.87 12.28
C LYS A 95 -18.12 5.06 11.56
N SER A 96 -18.72 5.63 10.52
CA SER A 96 -19.75 4.96 9.72
C SER A 96 -19.19 3.72 9.02
N LEU A 97 -17.98 3.81 8.45
CA LEU A 97 -17.28 2.68 7.82
C LEU A 97 -16.94 1.58 8.83
N PHE A 98 -16.49 1.96 10.03
CA PHE A 98 -16.19 1.02 11.10
C PHE A 98 -17.44 0.28 11.55
N GLU A 99 -18.54 1.00 11.79
CA GLU A 99 -19.83 0.41 12.17
C GLU A 99 -20.36 -0.54 11.08
N ALA A 100 -20.27 -0.16 9.81
CA ALA A 100 -20.64 -1.00 8.68
C ALA A 100 -19.78 -2.27 8.60
N LYS A 101 -18.45 -2.16 8.77
CA LYS A 101 -17.54 -3.31 8.77
C LYS A 101 -17.83 -4.26 9.94
N VAL A 102 -18.11 -3.74 11.13
CA VAL A 102 -18.47 -4.56 12.29
C VAL A 102 -19.81 -5.26 12.07
N ALA A 103 -20.81 -4.57 11.52
CA ALA A 103 -22.10 -5.17 11.19
C ALA A 103 -21.97 -6.27 10.12
N ASN A 104 -21.20 -6.03 9.06
CA ASN A 104 -20.93 -7.03 8.03
C ASN A 104 -20.21 -8.26 8.60
N LEU A 105 -19.23 -8.05 9.48
CA LEU A 105 -18.53 -9.14 10.16
C LEU A 105 -19.46 -9.94 11.07
N HIS A 106 -20.31 -9.25 11.83
CA HIS A 106 -21.33 -9.89 12.66
C HIS A 106 -22.25 -10.78 11.82
N ASN A 107 -22.79 -10.24 10.72
CA ASN A 107 -23.65 -10.97 9.80
C ASN A 107 -22.93 -12.18 9.19
N ALA A 108 -21.66 -12.03 8.79
CA ALA A 108 -20.85 -13.13 8.24
C ALA A 108 -20.52 -14.23 9.27
N LEU A 109 -20.48 -13.88 10.56
CA LEU A 109 -20.30 -14.84 11.66
C LEU A 109 -21.62 -15.54 12.02
N GLU A 110 -22.77 -14.91 11.74
CA GLU A 110 -24.09 -15.52 11.93
C GLU A 110 -24.47 -16.47 10.78
N ASP A 111 -23.99 -16.22 9.57
CA ASP A 111 -24.18 -17.08 8.40
C ASP A 111 -23.43 -18.41 8.52
N SER A 112 -24.15 -19.54 8.55
CA SER A 112 -23.58 -20.88 8.73
C SER A 112 -22.62 -21.31 7.62
N ASP A 113 -22.79 -20.79 6.40
CA ASP A 113 -22.01 -21.21 5.24
C ASP A 113 -20.64 -20.48 5.19
N VAL A 114 -20.57 -19.28 5.77
CA VAL A 114 -19.36 -18.44 5.75
C VAL A 114 -18.70 -18.32 7.14
N ARG A 115 -19.39 -18.76 8.20
CA ARG A 115 -18.93 -18.68 9.60
C ARG A 115 -17.52 -19.22 9.82
N LEU A 116 -17.17 -20.38 9.26
CA LEU A 116 -15.84 -20.97 9.45
C LEU A 116 -14.74 -20.12 8.82
N ALA A 117 -14.99 -19.55 7.65
CA ALA A 117 -14.05 -18.65 6.98
C ALA A 117 -13.93 -17.32 7.75
N ALA A 118 -15.04 -16.77 8.23
CA ALA A 118 -15.07 -15.55 9.03
C ALA A 118 -14.32 -15.71 10.37
N ILE A 119 -14.48 -16.83 11.06
CA ILE A 119 -13.75 -17.14 12.31
C ILE A 119 -12.24 -17.17 12.07
N SER A 120 -11.79 -17.80 10.97
CA SER A 120 -10.36 -17.88 10.63
C SER A 120 -9.75 -16.49 10.41
N VAL A 121 -10.44 -15.61 9.67
CA VAL A 121 -10.03 -14.22 9.46
C VAL A 121 -9.95 -13.45 10.78
N VAL A 122 -10.95 -13.62 11.67
CA VAL A 122 -10.97 -12.97 12.98
C VAL A 122 -9.85 -13.46 13.88
N GLN A 123 -9.57 -14.77 13.90
CA GLN A 123 -8.45 -15.33 14.67
C GLN A 123 -7.09 -14.80 14.20
N ALA A 124 -6.91 -14.61 12.90
CA ALA A 124 -5.68 -14.04 12.34
C ALA A 124 -5.48 -12.57 12.71
N LEU A 125 -6.58 -11.82 12.89
CA LEU A 125 -6.53 -10.38 13.23
C LEU A 125 -6.41 -10.12 14.73
N ILE A 126 -6.80 -11.06 15.58
CA ILE A 126 -6.75 -10.90 17.03
C ILE A 126 -5.36 -11.31 17.55
N THR A 127 -4.50 -10.32 17.80
CA THR A 127 -3.18 -10.55 18.40
C THR A 127 -3.25 -10.83 19.92
N ARG A 128 -4.27 -10.32 20.62
CA ARG A 128 -4.43 -10.49 22.08
C ARG A 128 -5.89 -10.33 22.51
N ILE A 129 -6.40 -11.28 23.30
CA ILE A 129 -7.69 -11.17 24.01
C ILE A 129 -7.38 -10.99 25.50
N ALA A 130 -7.83 -9.88 26.09
CA ALA A 130 -7.78 -9.65 27.54
C ALA A 130 -9.19 -9.76 28.12
N ILE A 131 -9.46 -10.82 28.88
CA ILE A 131 -10.73 -11.01 29.60
C ILE A 131 -10.58 -10.42 31.00
N TYR A 132 -11.30 -9.34 31.28
CA TYR A 132 -11.37 -8.78 32.62
C TYR A 132 -12.58 -9.37 33.36
N ARG A 133 -12.33 -10.12 34.44
CA ARG A 133 -13.39 -10.58 35.35
C ARG A 133 -13.95 -9.34 36.06
N ASN A 134 -15.24 -9.05 35.85
CA ASN A 134 -15.93 -8.02 36.61
C ASN A 134 -15.90 -8.41 38.11
N ARG A 135 -15.14 -7.66 38.93
CA ARG A 135 -15.14 -7.81 40.38
C ARG A 135 -16.45 -7.21 40.92
N GLY A 136 -17.41 -8.09 41.16
CA GLY A 136 -18.42 -8.04 42.21
C GLY A 136 -19.13 -6.71 42.51
N VAL A 137 -20.39 -6.62 42.09
CA VAL A 137 -21.41 -5.88 42.86
C VAL A 137 -22.34 -6.92 43.50
N GLN A 138 -21.85 -7.57 44.55
CA GLN A 138 -22.66 -8.22 45.59
C GLN A 138 -22.42 -7.41 46.87
N ALA A 139 -22.99 -6.21 46.95
CA ALA A 139 -22.98 -5.38 48.15
C ALA A 139 -24.11 -4.34 48.09
N ALA A 140 -25.36 -4.77 47.94
CA ALA A 140 -26.52 -3.88 48.12
C ALA A 140 -27.84 -4.64 48.38
N LEU A 141 -27.83 -5.68 49.21
CA LEU A 141 -29.08 -6.23 49.79
C LEU A 141 -28.79 -6.72 51.22
N SER A 142 -28.69 -5.76 52.14
CA SER A 142 -28.92 -5.95 53.57
C SER A 142 -29.05 -4.59 54.22
N ARG A 143 -30.29 -4.08 54.26
CA ARG A 143 -30.89 -3.33 55.38
C ARG A 143 -32.38 -3.19 55.14
#